data_AF-A0A1F7S1I0-F1
#
_entry.id   AF-A0A1F7S1I0-F1
#
_cell.length_a   1.000
_cell.length_b   1.000
_cell.length_c   1.000
_cell.angle_alpha   90.00
_cell.angle_beta   90.00
_cell.angle_gamma   90.00
#
_symmetry.space_group_name_H-M   'P 1'
#
loop_
_entity.id
_entity.type
_entity.pdbx_description
1 polymer ?
#
loop_
_entity_poly.entity_id
_entity_poly.type
_entity_poly.pdbx_seq_one_letter_code
_entity_poly.pdbx_strand_id
1 'polypeptide(L)'
;MIRTISPQQKTEFKPYHKGKLGVPTKLTPELTERILTSIRMGNYVDVAAIGAGIPRDRIKEWLFKGAKGHRTYKQFTLDISQAIAESEERDLSLIDMAAMQGFWQAAAWKLERKFPNRWG
;
A
#
# COMPACT_ATOMS: atom_id res chain seq x y z
N MET A 1 3.72 48.23 -0.34
CA MET A 1 3.82 47.55 -1.66
C MET A 1 3.65 46.05 -1.41
N ILE A 2 2.40 45.57 -1.39
CA ILE A 2 2.07 44.19 -1.02
C ILE A 2 2.28 43.32 -2.27
N ARG A 3 3.24 42.39 -2.20
CA ARG A 3 3.52 41.46 -3.29
C ARG A 3 2.37 40.45 -3.39
N THR A 4 1.65 40.53 -4.50
CA THR A 4 0.64 39.56 -4.93
C THR A 4 1.30 38.18 -5.04
N ILE A 5 0.82 37.20 -4.26
CA ILE A 5 1.25 35.81 -4.38
C ILE A 5 0.54 35.24 -5.63
N SER A 6 1.34 34.81 -6.62
CA SER A 6 0.85 34.17 -7.84
C SER A 6 0.13 32.84 -7.53
N PRO A 7 -0.98 32.51 -8.20
CA PRO A 7 -1.68 31.24 -7.97
C PRO A 7 -0.78 30.05 -8.31
N GLN A 8 -0.77 29.07 -7.42
CA GLN A 8 0.11 27.91 -7.45
C GLN A 8 0.03 27.18 -8.79
N GLN A 9 1.20 26.97 -9.39
CA GLN A 9 1.41 26.11 -10.55
C GLN A 9 0.83 24.72 -10.23
N LYS A 10 -0.14 24.27 -11.03
CA LYS A 10 -0.61 22.88 -10.98
C LYS A 10 0.59 21.99 -11.24
N THR A 11 1.05 21.27 -10.23
CA THR A 11 2.10 20.25 -10.39
C THR A 11 1.54 19.14 -11.27
N GLU A 12 1.89 19.17 -12.55
CA GLU A 12 1.57 18.12 -13.50
C GLU A 12 2.15 16.80 -12.98
N PHE A 13 1.29 15.87 -12.54
CA PHE A 13 1.71 14.54 -12.11
C PHE A 13 2.29 13.80 -13.32
N LYS A 14 3.60 13.80 -13.43
CA LYS A 14 4.31 13.03 -14.45
C LYS A 14 4.38 11.58 -13.96
N PRO A 15 3.82 10.58 -14.68
CA PRO A 15 3.87 9.20 -14.22
C PRO A 15 5.32 8.76 -14.08
N TYR A 16 5.65 8.19 -12.92
CA TYR A 16 7.02 7.76 -12.57
C TYR A 16 7.65 6.82 -13.61
N HIS A 17 6.84 6.09 -14.40
CA HIS A 17 7.31 5.32 -15.55
C HIS A 17 6.34 5.44 -16.74
N LYS A 18 6.84 5.97 -17.87
CA LYS A 18 6.32 5.63 -19.20
C LYS A 18 6.97 4.30 -19.59
N GLY A 19 6.22 3.20 -19.59
CA GLY A 19 6.78 1.86 -19.83
C GLY A 19 7.67 1.83 -21.08
N LYS A 20 8.97 1.60 -20.89
CA LYS A 20 9.90 1.31 -21.99
C LYS A 20 9.85 -0.19 -22.30
N LEU A 21 10.00 -0.55 -23.57
CA LEU A 21 10.14 -1.93 -24.07
C LEU A 21 11.08 -2.74 -23.15
N GLY A 22 10.55 -3.79 -22.51
CA GLY A 22 11.26 -4.63 -21.54
C GLY A 22 10.58 -4.80 -20.17
N VAL A 23 9.46 -4.09 -19.90
CA VAL A 23 8.69 -4.28 -18.66
C VAL A 23 8.32 -5.76 -18.47
N PRO A 24 8.58 -6.38 -17.30
CA PRO A 24 8.09 -7.71 -17.00
C PRO A 24 6.57 -7.76 -17.17
N THR A 25 6.10 -8.45 -18.21
CA THR A 25 4.67 -8.58 -18.54
C THR A 25 4.03 -9.79 -17.87
N LYS A 26 4.85 -10.72 -17.37
CA LYS A 26 4.41 -11.94 -16.72
C LYS A 26 4.52 -11.80 -15.21
N LEU A 27 3.49 -12.27 -14.53
CA LEU A 27 3.51 -12.49 -13.10
C LEU A 27 4.37 -13.73 -12.83
N THR A 28 5.60 -13.53 -12.37
CA THR A 28 6.51 -14.62 -11.97
C THR A 28 6.55 -14.74 -10.44
N PRO A 29 6.95 -15.89 -9.88
CA PRO A 29 7.08 -16.05 -8.43
C PRO A 29 8.00 -15.01 -7.78
N GLU A 30 9.11 -14.65 -8.44
CA GLU A 30 10.09 -13.68 -7.93
C GLU A 30 9.50 -12.26 -7.92
N LEU A 31 8.75 -11.91 -8.96
CA LEU A 31 8.04 -10.62 -9.02
C LEU A 31 6.95 -10.55 -7.95
N THR A 32 6.16 -11.62 -7.79
CA THR A 32 5.15 -11.74 -6.75
C THR A 32 5.77 -11.51 -5.38
N GLU A 33 6.83 -12.23 -5.03
CA GLU A 33 7.43 -12.13 -3.71
C GLU A 33 8.00 -10.74 -3.42
N ARG A 34 8.62 -10.09 -4.43
CA ARG A 34 9.08 -8.69 -4.29
C ARG A 34 7.94 -7.74 -3.95
N ILE A 35 6.80 -7.88 -4.61
CA ILE A 35 5.61 -7.06 -4.36
C ILE A 35 5.05 -7.36 -2.96
N LEU A 36 4.87 -8.64 -2.61
CA LEU A 36 4.30 -9.05 -1.32
C LEU A 36 5.19 -8.62 -0.15
N THR A 37 6.50 -8.81 -0.25
CA THR A 37 7.46 -8.33 0.76
C THR A 37 7.33 -6.82 0.99
N SER A 38 7.21 -6.02 -0.06
CA SER A 38 7.04 -4.57 0.06
C SER A 38 5.71 -4.20 0.73
N ILE A 39 4.62 -4.93 0.42
CA ILE A 39 3.31 -4.73 1.06
C ILE A 39 3.36 -5.08 2.55
N ARG A 40 3.99 -6.21 2.94
CA ARG A 40 4.16 -6.60 4.36
C ARG A 40 4.91 -5.55 5.18
N MET A 41 5.77 -4.77 4.53
CA MET A 41 6.47 -3.62 5.14
C MET A 41 5.60 -2.35 5.27
N GLY A 42 4.32 -2.40 4.89
CA GLY A 42 3.38 -1.28 4.99
C GLY A 42 3.24 -0.43 3.73
N ASN A 43 3.80 -0.85 2.59
CA ASN A 43 3.61 -0.09 1.35
C ASN A 43 2.23 -0.33 0.75
N TYR A 44 1.63 0.72 0.18
CA TYR A 44 0.45 0.58 -0.66
C TYR A 44 0.75 -0.30 -1.88
N VAL A 45 -0.23 -1.09 -2.31
CA VAL A 45 -0.10 -2.03 -3.44
C VAL A 45 0.45 -1.36 -4.70
N ASP A 46 -0.04 -0.16 -5.04
CA ASP A 46 0.43 0.60 -6.20
C ASP A 46 1.90 1.02 -6.05
N VAL A 47 2.34 1.38 -4.84
CA VAL A 47 3.74 1.76 -4.55
C VAL A 47 4.65 0.54 -4.63
N ALA A 48 4.25 -0.57 -4.01
CA ALA A 48 4.97 -1.84 -4.08
C ALA A 48 5.14 -2.33 -5.53
N ALA A 49 4.07 -2.24 -6.34
CA ALA A 49 4.09 -2.58 -7.75
C ALA A 49 5.06 -1.70 -8.54
N ILE A 50 4.99 -0.37 -8.37
CA ILE A 50 5.89 0.57 -9.03
C ILE A 50 7.35 0.30 -8.62
N GLY A 51 7.62 0.06 -7.34
CA GLY A 51 8.95 -0.31 -6.84
C GLY A 51 9.46 -1.64 -7.41
N ALA A 52 8.57 -2.55 -7.78
CA ALA A 52 8.89 -3.79 -8.48
C ALA A 52 9.02 -3.63 -10.00
N GLY A 53 8.85 -2.41 -10.54
CA GLY A 53 8.91 -2.11 -11.97
C GLY A 53 7.59 -2.38 -12.73
N ILE A 54 6.47 -2.52 -12.02
CA ILE A 54 5.15 -2.78 -12.59
C ILE A 54 4.31 -1.50 -12.60
N PRO A 55 3.83 -1.05 -13.77
CA PRO A 55 2.94 0.11 -13.85
C PRO A 55 1.64 -0.12 -13.08
N ARG A 56 1.13 0.97 -12.48
CA ARG A 56 -0.13 0.99 -11.72
C ARG A 56 -1.30 0.32 -12.45
N ASP A 57 -1.47 0.62 -13.74
CA ASP A 57 -2.59 0.08 -14.50
C ASP A 57 -2.49 -1.44 -14.68
N ARG A 58 -1.27 -1.97 -14.74
CA ARG A 58 -1.02 -3.41 -14.88
C ARG A 58 -1.38 -4.15 -13.59
N ILE A 59 -0.97 -3.63 -12.43
CA ILE A 59 -1.31 -4.28 -11.15
C ILE A 59 -2.83 -4.27 -10.92
N LYS A 60 -3.51 -3.16 -11.24
CA LYS A 60 -4.97 -3.06 -11.21
C LYS A 60 -5.65 -4.08 -12.14
N GLU A 61 -5.14 -4.24 -13.36
CA GLU A 61 -5.63 -5.23 -14.31
C GLU A 61 -5.52 -6.65 -13.75
N TRP A 62 -4.38 -7.01 -13.16
CA TRP A 62 -4.16 -8.32 -12.54
C TRP A 62 -5.11 -8.58 -11.37
N LEU A 63 -5.25 -7.62 -10.46
CA LEU A 63 -6.18 -7.70 -9.32
C LEU A 63 -7.62 -7.85 -9.79
N PHE A 64 -8.04 -7.07 -10.79
CA PHE A 64 -9.39 -7.17 -11.36
C PHE A 64 -9.65 -8.56 -11.96
N LYS A 65 -8.70 -9.07 -12.75
CA LYS A 65 -8.80 -10.43 -13.32
C LYS A 65 -8.84 -11.50 -12.23
N GLY A 66 -8.01 -11.37 -11.19
CA GLY A 66 -7.98 -12.30 -10.06
C GLY A 66 -9.29 -12.32 -9.27
N ALA A 67 -9.86 -11.14 -8.98
CA ALA A 67 -11.17 -11.01 -8.34
C ALA A 67 -12.32 -11.62 -9.17
N LYS A 68 -12.19 -11.64 -10.50
CA LYS A 68 -13.10 -12.33 -11.42
C LYS A 68 -12.81 -13.84 -11.57
N GLY A 69 -11.85 -14.38 -10.82
CA GLY A 69 -11.53 -15.80 -10.80
C GLY A 69 -10.56 -16.26 -11.90
N HIS A 70 -9.86 -15.34 -12.58
CA HIS A 70 -8.87 -15.71 -13.58
C HIS A 70 -7.73 -16.51 -12.94
N ARG A 71 -7.54 -17.76 -13.38
CA ARG A 71 -6.64 -18.75 -12.76
C ARG A 71 -5.24 -18.21 -12.46
N THR A 72 -4.64 -17.47 -13.39
CA THR A 72 -3.28 -16.92 -13.25
C THR A 72 -3.14 -15.89 -12.12
N TYR A 73 -4.18 -15.11 -11.84
CA TYR A 73 -4.10 -13.95 -10.93
C TYR A 73 -4.88 -14.16 -9.63
N LYS A 74 -5.65 -15.24 -9.54
CA LYS A 74 -6.49 -15.54 -8.36
C LYS A 74 -5.65 -15.64 -7.10
N GLN A 75 -4.61 -16.48 -7.11
CA GLN A 75 -3.77 -16.69 -5.92
C GLN A 75 -3.06 -15.39 -5.53
N PHE A 76 -2.45 -14.70 -6.50
CA PHE A 76 -1.78 -13.42 -6.26
C PHE A 76 -2.68 -12.34 -5.64
N THR A 77 -3.97 -12.30 -5.99
CA THR A 77 -4.93 -11.36 -5.37
C THR A 77 -5.22 -11.71 -3.91
N LEU A 78 -5.30 -13.01 -3.60
CA LEU A 78 -5.44 -13.49 -2.23
C LEU A 78 -4.18 -13.20 -1.42
N ASP A 79 -3.01 -13.46 -1.98
CA ASP A 79 -1.72 -13.20 -1.33
C ASP A 79 -1.53 -11.71 -1.04
N ILE A 80 -1.95 -10.81 -1.94
CA ILE A 80 -1.94 -9.36 -1.68
C ILE A 80 -2.85 -9.01 -0.50
N SER A 81 -4.05 -9.57 -0.46
CA SER A 81 -5.01 -9.31 0.63
C SER A 81 -4.44 -9.78 1.98
N GLN A 82 -3.78 -10.95 1.97
CA GLN A 82 -3.12 -11.49 3.14
C GLN A 82 -1.91 -10.64 3.57
N ALA A 83 -1.06 -10.20 2.64
CA ALA A 83 0.09 -9.34 2.93
C ALA A 83 -0.32 -7.98 3.52
N ILE A 84 -1.46 -7.43 3.10
CA ILE A 84 -2.03 -6.20 3.70
C ILE A 84 -2.42 -6.47 5.15
N ALA A 85 -3.15 -7.56 5.42
CA ALA A 85 -3.54 -7.95 6.78
C ALA A 85 -2.31 -8.17 7.67
N GLU A 86 -1.29 -8.87 7.17
CA GLU A 86 -0.02 -9.08 7.88
C GLU A 86 0.68 -7.74 8.22
N SER A 87 0.65 -6.76 7.31
CA SER A 87 1.19 -5.44 7.61
C SER A 87 0.39 -4.71 8.69
N GLU A 88 -0.94 -4.74 8.61
CA GLU A 88 -1.81 -4.09 9.60
C GLU A 88 -1.63 -4.72 10.99
N GLU A 89 -1.53 -6.05 11.08
CA GLU A 89 -1.24 -6.77 12.32
C GLU A 89 0.12 -6.39 12.91
N ARG A 90 1.16 -6.27 12.07
CA ARG A 90 2.48 -5.78 12.47
C ARG A 90 2.41 -4.37 13.02
N ASP A 91 1.70 -3.46 12.35
CA ASP A 91 1.53 -2.07 12.81
C ASP A 91 0.78 -1.99 14.14
N LEU A 92 -0.29 -2.77 14.31
CA LEU A 92 -1.00 -2.87 15.59
C LEU A 92 -0.09 -3.39 16.71
N SER A 93 0.76 -4.39 16.41
CA SER A 93 1.73 -4.92 17.36
C SER A 93 2.77 -3.87 17.77
N LEU A 94 3.20 -3.01 16.85
CA LEU A 94 4.10 -1.89 17.16
C LEU A 94 3.44 -0.86 18.08
N ILE A 95 2.17 -0.55 17.86
CA ILE A 95 1.39 0.34 18.72
C ILE A 95 1.26 -0.26 20.13
N ASP A 96 0.98 -1.56 20.23
CA ASP A 96 0.89 -2.26 21.51
C ASP A 96 2.24 -2.28 22.25
N MET A 97 3.33 -2.55 21.54
CA MET A 97 4.67 -2.49 22.13
C MET A 97 5.02 -1.09 22.62
N ALA A 98 4.65 -0.03 21.91
CA ALA A 98 4.85 1.35 22.37
C ALA A 98 4.08 1.63 23.67
N ALA A 99 2.83 1.17 23.76
CA ALA A 99 2.05 1.30 24.99
C ALA A 99 2.70 0.56 26.17
N MET A 100 3.18 -0.67 25.94
CA MET A 100 3.88 -1.46 26.97
C MET A 100 5.19 -0.81 27.44
N GLN A 101 5.85 -0.02 26.58
CA GLN A 101 7.08 0.71 26.90
C GLN A 101 6.84 2.06 27.61
N GLY A 102 5.59 2.35 27.98
CA GLY A 102 5.23 3.54 28.77
C GLY A 102 4.61 4.68 27.96
N PHE A 103 4.47 4.55 26.63
CA PHE A 103 3.76 5.52 25.80
C PHE A 103 2.25 5.25 25.82
N TRP A 104 1.61 5.50 26.97
CA TRP A 104 0.18 5.22 27.19
C TRP A 104 -0.74 5.83 26.12
N GLN A 105 -0.32 6.94 25.48
CA GLN A 105 -1.06 7.59 24.40
C GLN A 105 -1.30 6.65 23.20
N ALA A 106 -0.41 5.68 22.95
CA ALA A 106 -0.58 4.69 21.90
C ALA A 106 -1.82 3.79 22.16
N ALA A 107 -2.01 3.38 23.42
CA ALA A 107 -3.19 2.62 23.83
C ALA A 107 -4.46 3.49 23.84
N ALA A 108 -4.36 4.74 24.30
CA ALA A 108 -5.48 5.69 24.28
C ALA A 108 -5.96 5.94 22.85
N TRP A 109 -5.06 6.28 21.93
CA TRP A 109 -5.35 6.47 20.51
C TRP A 109 -6.02 5.25 19.88
N LYS A 110 -5.53 4.04 20.19
CA LYS A 110 -6.15 2.80 19.69
C LYS A 110 -7.57 2.61 20.23
N LEU A 111 -7.81 2.89 21.52
CA LEU A 111 -9.13 2.78 22.15
C LEU A 111 -10.13 3.79 21.58
N GLU A 112 -9.71 5.05 21.41
CA GLU A 112 -10.51 6.12 20.80
C GLU A 112 -10.95 5.74 19.39
N ARG A 113 -10.05 5.23 18.56
CA ARG A 113 -10.40 4.82 17.18
C ARG A 113 -11.24 3.56 17.11
N LYS A 114 -11.02 2.60 18.02
CA LYS A 114 -11.75 1.33 18.02
C LYS A 114 -13.16 1.48 18.61
N PHE A 115 -13.34 2.34 19.61
CA PHE A 115 -14.62 2.57 20.26
C PHE A 115 -14.89 4.09 20.44
N PRO A 116 -15.09 4.83 19.34
CA PRO A 116 -15.23 6.29 19.38
C PRO A 116 -16.38 6.75 20.28
N ASN A 117 -17.51 6.03 20.31
CA ASN A 117 -18.64 6.39 21.16
C ASN A 117 -18.38 6.23 22.68
N ARG A 118 -17.35 5.48 23.08
CA ARG A 118 -17.02 5.22 24.49
C ARG A 118 -15.85 6.05 25.00
N TRP A 119 -14.91 6.39 24.11
CA TRP A 119 -13.63 7.00 24.50
C TRP A 119 -13.26 8.26 23.71
N GLY A 120 -14.03 8.66 22.69
CA GLY A 120 -13.71 9.77 21.79
C GLY A 120 -14.23 11.14 22.22
#